data_AF-A0A7S3G821-F1
#
_entry.id   AF-A0A7S3G821-F1
#
_cell.length_a   1.000
_cell.length_b   1.000
_cell.length_c   1.000
_cell.angle_alpha   90.00
_cell.angle_beta   90.00
_cell.angle_gamma   90.00
#
_symmetry.space_group_name_H-M   'P 1'
#
loop_
_entity.id
_entity.type
_entity.pdbx_description
1 polymer ?
#
loop_
_entity_poly.entity_id
_entity_poly.type
_entity_poly.pdbx_seq_one_letter_code
_entity_poly.pdbx_strand_id
1 'polypeptide(L)'
;VGLPFPSVNDPVSIMRAEAFKMELQAVNVGSPIAEGDESSPSSLLAASKCMRTVNQAIGRAIRHKDDFGVAILLDERYVHEGVQRDISAWVRRNLISCTSIGNSIPKIVSFFKEASKKHSKAYRHNGISTAEY
;
A
#
# COMPACT_ATOMS: atom_id res chain seq x y z
N VAL A 1 2.91 -4.15 9.54
CA VAL A 1 2.14 -3.87 10.77
C VAL A 1 2.06 -2.36 10.89
N GLY A 2 0.86 -1.80 11.01
CA GLY A 2 0.65 -0.36 11.10
C GLY A 2 0.76 0.41 9.77
N LEU A 3 0.57 1.74 9.87
CA LEU A 3 0.92 2.73 8.85
C LEU A 3 2.29 3.37 9.20
N PRO A 4 3.30 3.30 8.29
CA PRO A 4 4.64 3.83 8.53
C PRO A 4 4.71 5.36 8.36
N PHE A 5 4.08 6.11 9.26
CA PHE A 5 4.16 7.57 9.26
C PHE A 5 5.57 8.05 9.63
N PRO A 6 6.07 9.12 8.98
CA PRO A 6 7.31 9.77 9.38
C PRO A 6 7.16 10.48 10.73
N SER A 7 8.27 10.73 11.41
CA SER A 7 8.27 11.60 12.60
C SER A 7 7.86 13.02 12.22
N VAL A 8 6.89 13.57 12.96
CA VAL A 8 6.38 14.93 12.75
C VAL A 8 7.36 16.01 13.19
N ASN A 9 8.32 15.67 14.06
CA ASN A 9 9.29 16.62 14.61
C ASN A 9 10.65 16.56 13.89
N ASP A 10 10.77 15.79 12.81
CA ASP A 10 11.99 15.73 12.01
C ASP A 10 12.19 17.04 11.22
N PRO A 11 13.34 17.74 11.35
CA PRO A 11 13.58 19.02 10.69
C PRO A 11 13.37 18.96 9.17
N VAL A 12 13.76 17.85 8.54
CA VAL A 12 13.60 17.69 7.09
C VAL A 12 12.13 17.57 6.71
N SER A 13 11.32 16.94 7.55
CA SER A 13 9.89 16.79 7.33
C SER A 13 9.16 18.13 7.52
N ILE A 14 9.57 18.93 8.50
CA ILE A 14 9.09 20.32 8.71
C ILE A 14 9.43 21.19 7.50
N MET A 15 10.71 21.24 7.10
CA MET A 15 11.17 22.05 5.96
C MET A 15 10.44 21.69 4.66
N ARG A 16 10.20 20.40 4.40
CA ARG A 16 9.45 19.97 3.22
C ARG A 16 7.98 20.39 3.27
N ALA A 17 7.35 20.36 4.44
CA ALA A 17 5.98 20.80 4.59
C ALA A 17 5.84 22.32 4.38
N GLU A 18 6.81 23.11 4.86
CA GLU A 18 6.90 24.55 4.60
C GLU A 18 7.08 24.86 3.11
N ALA A 19 7.99 24.16 2.43
CA ALA A 19 8.18 24.31 0.99
C ALA A 19 6.91 23.97 0.20
N PHE A 20 6.23 22.87 0.58
CA PHE A 20 4.97 22.48 -0.05
C PHE A 20 3.85 23.51 0.20
N LYS A 21 3.77 24.09 1.40
CA LYS A 21 2.85 25.18 1.72
C LYS A 21 3.08 26.41 0.82
N MET A 22 4.33 26.81 0.63
CA MET A 22 4.70 27.93 -0.27
C MET A 22 4.28 27.65 -1.71
N GLU A 23 4.48 26.42 -2.20
CA GLU A 23 4.10 26.01 -3.55
C GLU A 23 2.57 26.06 -3.74
N LEU A 24 1.78 25.58 -2.77
CA LEU A 24 0.32 25.66 -2.82
C LEU A 24 -0.19 27.11 -2.88
N GLN A 25 0.44 28.02 -2.13
CA GLN A 25 0.12 29.45 -2.15
C GLN A 25 0.43 30.08 -3.52
N ALA A 26 1.54 29.69 -4.15
CA ALA A 26 1.93 30.18 -5.48
C ALA A 26 0.96 29.75 -6.60
N VAL A 27 0.32 28.58 -6.47
CA VAL A 27 -0.65 28.04 -7.46
C VAL A 27 -2.07 28.61 -7.26
N ASN A 28 -2.25 29.55 -6.32
CA ASN A 28 -3.54 30.16 -5.97
C ASN A 28 -4.61 29.13 -5.53
N VAL A 29 -4.18 27.96 -5.05
CA VAL A 29 -5.03 26.97 -4.37
C VAL A 29 -5.19 27.43 -2.92
N GLY A 30 -5.92 28.53 -2.72
CA GLY A 30 -6.00 29.24 -1.45
C GLY A 30 -7.32 28.99 -0.73
N SER A 31 -7.32 28.09 0.26
CA SER A 31 -8.09 28.30 1.49
C SER A 31 -7.08 28.39 2.62
N PRO A 32 -7.26 29.27 3.63
CA PRO A 32 -6.39 29.31 4.79
C PRO A 32 -6.51 27.99 5.54
N ILE A 33 -5.59 27.05 5.27
CA ILE A 33 -5.56 25.76 5.94
C ILE A 33 -5.10 26.02 7.38
N ALA A 34 -6.01 25.85 8.34
CA ALA A 34 -5.75 26.06 9.74
C ALA A 34 -4.67 25.07 10.24
N GLU A 35 -3.79 25.55 11.11
CA GLU A 35 -2.83 24.67 11.79
C GLU A 35 -3.60 23.66 12.65
N GLY A 36 -3.40 22.36 12.39
CA GLY A 36 -4.10 21.25 13.05
C GLY A 36 -5.18 20.54 12.22
N ASP A 37 -5.45 20.99 10.98
CA ASP A 37 -6.35 20.29 10.07
C ASP A 37 -5.68 19.03 9.45
N GLU A 38 -6.45 17.96 9.22
CA GLU A 38 -6.01 16.78 8.47
C GLU A 38 -5.57 17.15 7.04
N SER A 39 -6.12 18.25 6.50
CA SER A 39 -5.76 18.83 5.21
C SER A 39 -4.50 19.69 5.24
N SER A 40 -3.84 19.84 6.39
CA SER A 40 -2.60 20.62 6.49
C SER A 40 -1.51 20.07 5.55
N PRO A 41 -0.66 20.94 4.97
CA PRO A 41 0.43 20.52 4.09
C PRO A 41 1.31 19.42 4.72
N SER A 42 1.58 19.53 6.02
CA SER A 42 2.33 18.55 6.80
C SER A 42 1.65 17.18 6.84
N SER A 43 0.34 17.15 7.15
CA SER A 43 -0.45 15.92 7.23
C SER A 43 -0.54 15.22 5.86
N LEU A 44 -0.85 15.98 4.79
CA LEU A 44 -0.93 15.46 3.43
C LEU A 44 0.40 14.86 2.95
N LEU A 45 1.52 15.54 3.24
CA LEU A 45 2.84 15.06 2.90
C LEU A 45 3.21 13.80 3.70
N ALA A 46 2.87 13.76 4.99
CA ALA A 46 3.10 12.61 5.86
C ALA A 46 2.29 11.38 5.39
N ALA A 47 1.00 11.55 5.09
CA ALA A 47 0.14 10.50 4.53
C ALA A 47 0.68 9.99 3.18
N SER A 48 1.05 10.90 2.28
CA SER A 48 1.64 10.54 0.99
C SER A 48 2.95 9.76 1.15
N LYS A 49 3.83 10.17 2.08
CA LYS A 49 5.10 9.48 2.36
C LYS A 49 4.88 8.10 2.98
N CYS A 50 3.91 8.00 3.89
CA CYS A 50 3.49 6.74 4.48
C CYS A 50 3.03 5.75 3.38
N MET A 51 2.09 6.17 2.53
CA MET A 51 1.52 5.30 1.50
C MET A 51 2.52 4.96 0.39
N ARG A 52 3.43 5.87 0.04
CA ARG A 52 4.58 5.53 -0.84
C ARG A 52 5.44 4.42 -0.25
N THR A 53 5.73 4.47 1.05
CA THR A 53 6.50 3.42 1.74
C THR A 53 5.76 2.08 1.72
N VAL A 54 4.45 2.07 1.98
CA VAL A 54 3.62 0.86 1.92
C VAL A 54 3.62 0.25 0.51
N ASN A 55 3.35 1.07 -0.50
CA ASN A 55 3.34 0.64 -1.90
C ASN A 55 4.71 0.11 -2.35
N GLN A 56 5.78 0.74 -1.88
CA GLN A 56 7.14 0.26 -2.15
C GLN A 56 7.37 -1.11 -1.54
N ALA A 57 6.98 -1.33 -0.28
CA ALA A 57 7.13 -2.63 0.38
C ALA A 57 6.34 -3.74 -0.35
N ILE A 58 5.11 -3.46 -0.77
CA ILE A 58 4.29 -4.41 -1.55
C ILE A 58 4.96 -4.73 -2.90
N GLY A 59 5.47 -3.71 -3.60
CA GLY A 59 6.17 -3.90 -4.87
C GLY A 59 7.53 -4.59 -4.75
N ARG A 60 8.13 -4.66 -3.55
CA ARG A 60 9.31 -5.49 -3.30
C ARG A 60 8.95 -6.96 -3.08
N ALA A 61 7.78 -7.23 -2.50
CA ALA A 61 7.33 -8.59 -2.21
C ALA A 61 6.82 -9.34 -3.46
N ILE A 62 6.23 -8.63 -4.43
CA ILE A 62 5.72 -9.22 -5.69
C ILE A 62 6.48 -8.54 -6.83
N ARG A 63 7.47 -9.23 -7.40
CA ARG A 63 8.47 -8.61 -8.27
C ARG A 63 8.31 -9.01 -9.74
N HIS A 64 7.85 -10.22 -10.04
CA HIS A 64 7.72 -10.71 -11.41
C HIS A 64 6.32 -11.22 -11.76
N LYS A 65 6.04 -11.37 -13.07
CA LYS A 65 4.72 -11.77 -13.58
C LYS A 65 4.23 -13.13 -13.07
N ASP A 66 5.17 -14.02 -12.77
CA ASP A 66 4.88 -15.37 -12.29
C ASP A 66 4.91 -15.49 -10.75
N ASP A 67 5.16 -14.38 -10.03
CA ASP A 67 5.23 -14.33 -8.56
C ASP A 67 3.81 -14.23 -8.04
N PHE A 68 3.50 -15.04 -7.03
CA PHE A 68 2.25 -14.92 -6.30
C PHE A 68 2.54 -14.93 -4.80
N GLY A 69 1.82 -14.09 -4.08
CA GLY A 69 1.96 -13.95 -2.65
C GLY A 69 0.78 -13.19 -2.07
N VAL A 70 0.72 -13.18 -0.74
CA VAL A 70 -0.27 -12.41 0.01
C VAL A 70 0.46 -11.37 0.84
N ALA A 71 0.07 -10.10 0.68
CA ALA A 71 0.47 -9.02 1.57
C ALA A 71 -0.62 -8.80 2.62
N ILE A 72 -0.26 -8.88 3.90
CA ILE A 72 -1.20 -8.68 5.01
C ILE A 72 -0.99 -7.27 5.60
N LEU A 73 -2.00 -6.42 5.42
CA LEU A 73 -2.03 -5.05 5.95
C LEU A 73 -2.72 -5.07 7.32
N LEU A 74 -1.93 -4.99 8.38
CA LEU A 74 -2.40 -5.09 9.77
C LEU A 74 -2.52 -3.70 10.40
N ASP A 75 -3.64 -3.01 10.12
CA ASP A 75 -4.07 -1.76 10.76
C ASP A 75 -5.54 -1.51 10.39
N GLU A 76 -6.37 -1.04 11.32
CA GLU A 76 -7.78 -0.73 11.04
C GLU A 76 -7.94 0.37 9.98
N ARG A 77 -6.95 1.28 9.90
CA ARG A 77 -7.01 2.43 9.00
C ARG A 77 -6.98 2.05 7.52
N TYR A 78 -6.47 0.86 7.18
CA TYR A 78 -6.51 0.35 5.81
C TYR A 78 -7.93 0.03 5.30
N VAL A 79 -8.93 0.01 6.18
CA VAL A 79 -10.34 -0.17 5.79
C VAL A 79 -10.96 1.14 5.31
N HIS A 80 -10.41 2.30 5.69
CA HIS A 80 -10.93 3.61 5.24
C HIS A 80 -10.70 3.83 3.76
N GLU A 81 -11.73 4.31 3.06
CA GLU A 81 -11.68 4.54 1.61
C GLU A 81 -10.56 5.51 1.20
N GLY A 82 -10.30 6.55 2.02
CA GLY A 82 -9.21 7.50 1.78
C GLY A 82 -7.84 6.81 1.72
N VAL A 83 -7.55 5.90 2.65
CA VAL A 83 -6.29 5.14 2.70
C VAL A 83 -6.22 4.13 1.56
N GLN A 84 -7.33 3.45 1.24
CA GLN A 84 -7.37 2.50 0.12
C GLN A 84 -7.15 3.16 -1.24
N ARG A 85 -7.59 4.42 -1.40
CA ARG A 85 -7.34 5.22 -2.60
C ARG A 85 -5.85 5.51 -2.82
N ASP A 86 -5.06 5.50 -1.76
CA ASP A 86 -3.61 5.73 -1.85
C ASP A 86 -2.81 4.43 -2.02
N ILE A 87 -3.46 3.26 -1.92
CA ILE A 87 -2.87 1.98 -2.33
C ILE A 87 -2.82 1.91 -3.86
N SER A 88 -1.71 1.43 -4.42
CA SER A 88 -1.50 1.30 -5.86
C SER A 88 -2.66 0.59 -6.55
N ALA A 89 -3.14 1.12 -7.67
CA ALA A 89 -4.32 0.62 -8.37
C ALA A 89 -4.27 -0.88 -8.71
N TRP A 90 -3.07 -1.40 -9.03
CA TRP A 90 -2.90 -2.82 -9.35
C TRP A 90 -3.13 -3.75 -8.15
N VAL A 91 -2.79 -3.29 -6.93
CA VAL A 91 -3.04 -4.01 -5.67
C VAL A 91 -4.50 -3.84 -5.26
N ARG A 92 -5.04 -2.63 -5.41
CA ARG A 92 -6.39 -2.25 -4.92
C ARG A 92 -7.49 -3.19 -5.43
N ARG A 93 -7.39 -3.67 -6.67
CA ARG A 93 -8.34 -4.61 -7.28
C ARG A 93 -8.45 -5.96 -6.55
N ASN A 94 -7.43 -6.32 -5.77
CA ASN A 94 -7.36 -7.59 -5.04
C ASN A 94 -7.34 -7.38 -3.51
N LEU A 95 -7.71 -6.19 -3.02
CA LEU A 95 -7.85 -5.95 -1.60
C LEU A 95 -9.02 -6.73 -1.02
N ILE A 96 -8.79 -7.37 0.12
CA ILE A 96 -9.80 -8.14 0.84
C ILE A 96 -9.79 -7.69 2.29
N SER A 97 -10.84 -7.00 2.72
CA SER A 97 -11.04 -6.64 4.12
C SER A 97 -11.42 -7.87 4.93
N CYS A 98 -10.71 -8.10 6.03
CA CYS A 98 -11.02 -9.15 7.00
C CYS A 98 -11.06 -8.53 8.39
N THR A 99 -12.16 -8.74 9.11
CA THR A 99 -12.36 -8.21 10.48
C THR A 99 -11.54 -8.96 11.53
N SER A 100 -11.04 -10.15 11.21
CA SER A 100 -10.22 -10.96 12.11
C SER A 100 -9.22 -11.80 11.33
N ILE A 101 -8.14 -12.21 12.01
CA ILE A 101 -7.14 -13.16 11.49
C ILE A 101 -7.80 -14.52 11.20
N GLY A 102 -8.74 -14.95 12.03
CA GLY A 102 -9.47 -16.21 11.81
C GLY A 102 -10.18 -16.24 10.46
N ASN A 103 -10.77 -15.12 10.04
CA ASN A 103 -11.46 -15.00 8.75
C ASN A 103 -10.52 -14.87 7.54
N SER A 104 -9.25 -14.52 7.76
CA SER A 104 -8.27 -14.37 6.68
C SER A 104 -7.55 -15.68 6.35
N ILE A 105 -7.29 -16.54 7.34
CA ILE A 105 -6.56 -17.80 7.17
C ILE A 105 -7.15 -18.69 6.06
N PRO A 106 -8.47 -18.98 6.00
CA PRO A 106 -9.03 -19.82 4.95
C PRO A 106 -8.85 -19.23 3.55
N LYS A 107 -8.94 -17.90 3.44
CA LYS A 107 -8.76 -17.17 2.16
C LYS A 107 -7.31 -17.28 1.67
N ILE A 108 -6.35 -17.14 2.58
CA ILE A 108 -4.91 -17.30 2.29
C ILE A 108 -4.64 -18.73 1.81
N VAL A 109 -5.17 -19.74 2.50
CA VAL A 109 -5.01 -21.14 2.11
C VAL A 109 -5.62 -21.42 0.73
N SER A 110 -6.83 -20.92 0.45
CA SER A 110 -7.46 -21.07 -0.87
C SER A 110 -6.62 -20.41 -1.96
N PHE A 111 -6.13 -19.19 -1.71
CA PHE A 111 -5.28 -18.46 -2.63
C PHE A 111 -4.04 -19.28 -3.02
N PHE A 112 -3.29 -19.81 -2.06
CA PHE A 112 -2.07 -20.58 -2.37
C PHE A 112 -2.37 -21.89 -3.10
N LYS A 113 -3.48 -22.57 -2.77
CA LYS A 113 -3.92 -23.77 -3.51
C LYS A 113 -4.26 -23.46 -4.97
N GLU A 114 -4.94 -22.34 -5.24
CA GLU A 114 -5.31 -21.93 -6.59
C GLU A 114 -4.12 -21.39 -7.39
N ALA A 115 -3.26 -20.59 -6.75
CA ALA A 115 -2.09 -20.00 -7.37
C ALA A 115 -1.08 -21.08 -7.80
N SER A 116 -0.81 -22.07 -6.95
CA SER A 116 0.05 -23.21 -7.28
C SER A 116 -0.46 -24.03 -8.48
N LYS A 117 -1.78 -24.27 -8.55
CA LYS A 117 -2.40 -24.95 -9.71
C LYS A 117 -2.27 -24.15 -11.01
N LYS A 118 -2.48 -22.82 -10.95
CA LYS A 118 -2.32 -21.94 -12.12
C LYS A 118 -0.87 -21.90 -12.59
N HIS A 119 0.06 -21.78 -11.64
CA HIS A 119 1.49 -21.73 -11.90
C HIS A 119 1.99 -23.05 -12.54
N SER A 120 1.67 -24.20 -11.97
CA SER A 120 2.02 -25.52 -12.54
C SER A 120 1.44 -25.73 -13.96
N LYS A 121 0.20 -25.31 -14.22
CA LYS A 121 -0.41 -25.41 -15.56
C LYS A 121 0.28 -24.50 -16.59
N ALA A 122 0.67 -23.28 -16.19
CA ALA A 122 1.42 -22.36 -17.05
C ALA A 122 2.80 -22.92 -17.42
N TYR A 123 3.51 -23.54 -16.47
CA TYR A 123 4.81 -24.17 -16.71
C TYR A 123 4.71 -25.39 -17.64
N ARG A 124 3.68 -26.24 -17.48
CA ARG A 124 3.41 -27.37 -18.38
C ARG A 124 3.12 -26.91 -19.82
N HIS A 125 2.42 -25.78 -20.00
CA HIS A 125 2.12 -25.24 -21.32
C HIS A 125 3.35 -24.63 -22.01
N ASN A 126 4.30 -24.08 -21.23
CA ASN A 126 5.54 -23.48 -21.73
C ASN A 126 6.68 -24.49 -21.92
N GLY A 127 6.42 -25.80 -21.84
CA GLY A 127 7.39 -26.86 -22.16
C GLY A 127 8.50 -27.10 -21.12
N ILE A 128 8.42 -26.48 -19.93
CA ILE A 128 9.40 -26.68 -18.85
C ILE A 128 8.81 -27.69 -17.86
N SER A 129 9.31 -28.93 -17.91
CA SER A 129 8.91 -30.01 -17.01
C SER A 129 9.43 -29.76 -15.60
N THR A 130 8.53 -29.50 -14.64
CA THR A 130 8.88 -29.48 -13.22
C THR A 130 8.99 -30.92 -12.74
N ALA A 131 10.20 -31.48 -12.77
CA ALA A 131 10.54 -32.57 -11.89
C ALA A 131 10.50 -32.04 -10.44
N GLU A 132 9.58 -32.61 -9.67
CA GLU A 132 9.58 -32.79 -8.21
C GLU A 132 10.14 -31.67 -7.31
N TYR A 133 9.22 -31.08 -6.53
CA TYR A 133 9.42 -30.73 -5.12
C TYR A 133 8.19 -31.15 -4.33
#